data_AF-D4KC64-F1
#
_entry.id   AF-D4KC64-F1
#
_cell.length_a   1.000
_cell.length_b   1.000
_cell.length_c   1.000
_cell.angle_alpha   90.00
_cell.angle_beta   90.00
_cell.angle_gamma   90.00
#
_symmetry.space_group_name_H-M   'P 1'
#
loop_
_entity.id
_entity.type
_entity.pdbx_description
1 polymer ?
#
loop_
_entity_poly.entity_id
_entity_poly.type
_entity_poly.pdbx_seq_one_letter_code
_entity_poly.pdbx_strand_id
1 'polypeptide(L)'
;MNKIYNITQDMADKLHEGQVFKNFRALSEYLNILDKNGCAVCGSSKRQVMAELNRYVVLEKEKGSFCYTVKKIRPKTEILSPRPKSGNNKYGSNIKEIIRYQLSKISPEVENGNIDVFWTLDNIAKACGMINEDFDKPYTQVYDNEARVTDIINFKRKVRSSFKEYIYYALEEMKKNKEFISCNYTPVFISKELGCDKLHVPTEVELRDYNNLFSKVVHSFKKSSGEECENEQDIFLSGKSSYFYNELQNKFTDIFPYDTVYSMYHIIIDTTSIKRMRNNTNEETCLECVHRLNDAICENIPKLANIKRGRKVREEYIVYTQNGAETCSDYVEKSLSKTVIKKLVYALIYIPNEQKIPCENYIYNEVSNNEF
;
A
#
# COMPACT_ATOMS: atom_id res chain seq x y z
N MET A 1 -15.31 16.87 -3.16
CA MET A 1 -15.67 16.29 -1.85
C MET A 1 -16.76 15.25 -2.05
N ASN A 2 -16.49 13.97 -1.84
CA ASN A 2 -17.54 12.94 -1.84
C ASN A 2 -18.35 13.08 -0.54
N LYS A 3 -19.64 13.41 -0.67
CA LYS A 3 -20.57 13.46 0.46
C LYS A 3 -20.69 12.04 1.04
N ILE A 4 -20.38 11.87 2.32
CA ILE A 4 -20.58 10.58 3.01
C ILE A 4 -22.07 10.49 3.36
N TYR A 5 -22.77 9.55 2.75
CA TYR A 5 -24.17 9.28 3.04
C TYR A 5 -24.25 8.33 4.24
N ASN A 6 -24.42 8.90 5.44
CA ASN A 6 -24.60 8.12 6.67
C ASN A 6 -26.05 7.63 6.74
N ILE A 7 -26.25 6.32 6.70
CA ILE A 7 -27.54 5.68 6.98
C ILE A 7 -27.63 5.45 8.49
N THR A 8 -28.71 5.92 9.11
CA THR A 8 -28.98 5.73 10.55
C THR A 8 -29.95 4.58 10.78
N GLN A 9 -30.01 4.09 12.02
CA GLN A 9 -31.00 3.10 12.44
C GLN A 9 -32.43 3.62 12.19
N ASP A 10 -32.71 4.87 12.55
CA ASP A 10 -34.03 5.49 12.34
C ASP A 10 -34.48 5.51 10.87
N MET A 11 -33.54 5.54 9.92
CA MET A 11 -33.86 5.43 8.49
C MET A 11 -34.21 3.99 8.13
N ALA A 12 -33.49 3.02 8.68
CA ALA A 12 -33.77 1.59 8.47
C ALA A 12 -35.08 1.16 9.13
N ASP A 13 -35.42 1.71 10.30
CA ASP A 13 -36.65 1.41 11.05
C ASP A 13 -37.92 1.88 10.34
N LYS A 14 -37.81 2.75 9.32
CA LYS A 14 -38.94 3.11 8.44
C LYS A 14 -39.32 1.99 7.48
N LEU A 15 -38.43 1.03 7.25
CA LEU A 15 -38.68 -0.10 6.38
C LEU A 15 -39.46 -1.18 7.14
N HIS A 16 -40.09 -2.08 6.40
CA HIS A 16 -40.72 -3.28 6.96
C HIS A 16 -40.38 -4.50 6.10
N GLU A 17 -40.34 -5.67 6.73
CA GLU A 17 -40.09 -6.93 6.02
C GLU A 17 -41.20 -7.21 5.01
N GLY A 18 -40.80 -7.69 3.82
CA GLY A 18 -41.69 -7.87 2.67
C GLY A 18 -41.90 -6.62 1.83
N GLN A 19 -41.44 -5.44 2.24
CA GLN A 19 -41.60 -4.21 1.46
C GLN A 19 -40.84 -4.27 0.13
N VAL A 20 -41.50 -3.90 -0.97
CA VAL A 20 -40.95 -3.93 -2.33
C VAL A 20 -40.79 -2.52 -2.90
N PHE A 21 -39.63 -2.25 -3.48
CA PHE A 21 -39.33 -1.01 -4.19
C PHE A 21 -39.03 -1.29 -5.65
N LYS A 22 -39.72 -0.59 -6.56
CA LYS A 22 -39.57 -0.74 -8.02
C LYS A 22 -38.14 -0.53 -8.54
N ASN A 23 -37.35 0.31 -7.86
CA ASN A 23 -35.95 0.58 -8.17
C ASN A 23 -35.26 1.35 -7.03
N PHE A 24 -33.96 1.57 -7.18
CA PHE A 24 -33.15 2.31 -6.21
C PHE A 24 -33.62 3.75 -6.00
N ARG A 25 -34.20 4.39 -7.03
CA ARG A 25 -34.72 5.75 -6.93
C ARG A 25 -35.90 5.81 -5.97
N ALA A 26 -36.86 4.89 -6.10
CA ALA A 26 -38.00 4.78 -5.19
C ALA A 26 -37.56 4.50 -3.75
N LEU A 27 -36.59 3.61 -3.55
CA LEU A 27 -35.99 3.35 -2.24
C LEU A 27 -35.31 4.59 -1.65
N SER A 28 -34.56 5.33 -2.47
CA SER A 28 -33.86 6.54 -2.02
C SER A 28 -34.82 7.67 -1.66
N GLU A 29 -35.88 7.86 -2.47
CA GLU A 29 -36.93 8.85 -2.21
C GLU A 29 -37.67 8.52 -0.90
N TYR A 30 -38.03 7.24 -0.69
CA TYR A 30 -38.69 6.79 0.53
C TYR A 30 -37.85 7.02 1.79
N LEU A 31 -36.55 6.75 1.72
CA LEU A 31 -35.62 6.95 2.83
C LEU A 31 -35.09 8.38 2.94
N ASN A 32 -35.51 9.30 2.05
CA ASN A 32 -35.01 10.66 1.94
C ASN A 32 -33.47 10.75 1.75
N ILE A 33 -32.89 9.83 0.98
CA ILE A 33 -31.47 9.78 0.64
C ILE A 33 -31.26 10.47 -0.71
N LEU A 34 -31.33 11.80 -0.70
CA LEU A 34 -31.28 12.64 -1.88
C LEU A 34 -29.98 13.45 -1.97
N ASP A 35 -29.61 13.86 -3.18
CA ASP A 35 -28.51 14.78 -3.42
C ASP A 35 -28.89 16.24 -3.09
N LYS A 36 -27.95 17.17 -3.33
CA LYS A 36 -28.16 18.60 -3.05
C LYS A 36 -29.28 19.25 -3.86
N ASN A 37 -29.73 18.61 -4.94
CA ASN A 37 -30.78 19.07 -5.83
C ASN A 37 -32.11 18.31 -5.60
N GLY A 38 -32.21 17.53 -4.52
CA GLY A 38 -33.41 16.72 -4.23
C GLY A 38 -33.60 15.52 -5.15
N CYS A 39 -32.56 15.13 -5.89
CA CYS A 39 -32.60 13.97 -6.79
C CYS A 39 -32.00 12.72 -6.13
N ALA A 40 -32.44 11.53 -6.55
CA ALA A 40 -31.86 10.29 -6.05
C ALA A 40 -30.38 10.17 -6.43
N VAL A 41 -29.56 9.72 -5.47
CA VAL A 41 -28.12 9.58 -5.65
C VAL A 41 -27.77 8.56 -6.75
N CYS A 42 -26.70 8.80 -7.51
CA CYS A 42 -26.31 7.95 -8.64
C CYS A 42 -24.84 7.49 -8.57
N GLY A 43 -24.41 6.65 -9.51
CA GLY A 43 -23.00 6.26 -9.67
C GLY A 43 -22.35 5.60 -8.44
N SER A 44 -21.19 6.12 -8.04
CA SER A 44 -20.41 5.65 -6.88
C SER A 44 -21.15 5.88 -5.54
N SER A 45 -21.89 6.99 -5.42
CA SER A 45 -22.70 7.30 -4.23
C SER A 45 -23.80 6.29 -3.99
N LYS A 46 -24.45 5.78 -5.06
CA LYS A 46 -25.41 4.67 -4.96
C LYS A 46 -24.78 3.41 -4.36
N ARG A 47 -23.56 3.05 -4.78
CA ARG A 47 -22.86 1.87 -4.23
C ARG A 47 -22.53 2.04 -2.75
N GLN A 48 -22.19 3.26 -2.33
CA GLN A 48 -21.93 3.57 -0.93
C GLN A 48 -23.20 3.47 -0.09
N VAL A 49 -24.30 4.08 -0.54
CA VAL A 49 -25.60 4.01 0.14
C VAL A 49 -26.10 2.58 0.27
N MET A 50 -26.04 1.77 -0.79
CA MET A 50 -26.48 0.37 -0.74
C MET A 50 -25.67 -0.46 0.25
N ALA A 51 -24.37 -0.19 0.37
CA ALA A 51 -23.51 -0.91 1.30
C ALA A 51 -23.72 -0.48 2.75
N GLU A 52 -23.93 0.81 3.01
CA GLU A 52 -24.31 1.30 4.34
C GLU A 52 -25.69 0.78 4.76
N LEU A 53 -26.66 0.80 3.85
CA LEU A 53 -27.99 0.24 4.10
C LEU A 53 -27.94 -1.26 4.38
N ASN A 54 -27.04 -2.00 3.71
CA ASN A 54 -26.82 -3.42 3.98
C ASN A 54 -26.31 -3.71 5.40
N ARG A 55 -25.85 -2.73 6.17
CA ARG A 55 -25.53 -2.94 7.59
C ARG A 55 -26.76 -3.15 8.45
N TYR A 56 -27.86 -2.51 8.04
CA TYR A 56 -29.10 -2.45 8.80
C TYR A 56 -30.17 -3.38 8.20
N VAL A 57 -30.20 -3.56 6.89
CA VAL A 57 -31.28 -4.25 6.17
C VAL A 57 -30.74 -5.24 5.15
N VAL A 58 -31.36 -6.42 5.03
CA VAL A 58 -31.08 -7.39 3.97
C VAL A 58 -32.02 -7.08 2.81
N LEU A 59 -31.45 -6.58 1.71
CA LEU A 59 -32.19 -6.34 0.47
C LEU A 59 -31.92 -7.47 -0.52
N GLU A 60 -32.98 -8.13 -0.96
CA GLU A 60 -32.90 -9.05 -2.10
C GLU A 60 -33.22 -8.29 -3.38
N LYS A 61 -32.37 -8.46 -4.40
CA LYS A 61 -32.63 -7.94 -5.74
C LYS A 61 -33.08 -9.09 -6.63
N GLU A 62 -34.27 -8.96 -7.20
CA GLU A 62 -34.79 -9.95 -8.15
C GLU A 62 -33.89 -10.06 -9.39
N LYS A 63 -33.57 -11.30 -9.79
CA LYS A 63 -32.69 -11.58 -10.92
C LYS A 63 -33.32 -11.06 -12.21
N GLY A 64 -32.61 -10.20 -12.93
CA GLY A 64 -33.10 -9.57 -14.17
C GLY A 64 -34.01 -8.35 -13.96
N SER A 65 -34.31 -7.97 -12.72
CA SER A 65 -35.15 -6.83 -12.37
C SER A 65 -34.34 -5.71 -11.70
N PHE A 66 -34.92 -4.52 -11.62
CA PHE A 66 -34.40 -3.41 -10.81
C PHE A 66 -35.06 -3.33 -9.42
N CYS A 67 -36.02 -4.21 -9.14
CA CYS A 67 -36.77 -4.25 -7.88
C CYS A 67 -35.89 -4.72 -6.71
N TYR A 68 -36.15 -4.15 -5.53
CA TYR A 68 -35.55 -4.54 -4.26
C TYR A 68 -36.63 -4.91 -3.28
N THR A 69 -36.46 -6.04 -2.59
CA THR A 69 -37.35 -6.52 -1.54
C THR A 69 -36.62 -6.53 -0.21
N VAL A 70 -37.22 -5.93 0.82
CA VAL A 70 -36.72 -5.98 2.20
C VAL A 70 -36.99 -7.36 2.77
N LYS A 71 -35.95 -8.18 2.96
CA LYS A 71 -36.11 -9.55 3.49
C LYS A 71 -36.03 -9.62 4.99
N LYS A 72 -35.13 -8.84 5.58
CA LYS A 72 -34.89 -8.83 7.02
C LYS A 72 -34.40 -7.46 7.43
N ILE A 73 -34.93 -6.94 8.53
CA ILE A 73 -34.35 -5.79 9.23
C ILE A 73 -33.52 -6.35 10.38
N ARG A 74 -32.23 -6.01 10.44
CA ARG A 74 -31.32 -6.60 11.42
C ARG A 74 -31.62 -5.99 12.81
N PRO A 75 -31.78 -6.81 13.86
CA PRO A 75 -31.84 -6.31 15.22
C PRO A 75 -30.51 -5.67 15.63
N LYS A 76 -30.51 -4.83 16.68
CA LYS A 76 -29.32 -4.07 17.12
C LYS A 76 -28.06 -4.90 17.31
N THR A 77 -28.22 -6.15 17.77
CA THR A 77 -27.15 -7.12 18.00
C THR A 77 -26.52 -7.70 16.72
N GLU A 78 -27.22 -7.60 15.58
CA GLU A 78 -26.79 -8.12 14.29
C GLU A 78 -26.39 -7.01 13.30
N ILE A 79 -26.47 -5.74 13.68
CA ILE A 79 -26.07 -4.62 12.81
C ILE A 79 -24.59 -4.78 12.46
N LEU A 80 -24.29 -4.79 11.17
CA LEU A 80 -22.90 -4.89 10.72
C LEU A 80 -22.14 -3.61 11.07
N SER A 81 -20.87 -3.78 11.45
CA SER A 81 -19.99 -2.67 11.82
C SER A 81 -19.94 -1.58 10.73
N PRO A 82 -19.77 -0.29 11.10
CA PRO A 82 -19.57 0.81 10.16
C PRO A 82 -18.54 0.47 9.10
N ARG A 83 -18.84 0.82 7.85
CA ARG A 83 -17.85 0.67 6.80
C ARG A 83 -16.70 1.62 7.13
N PRO A 84 -15.44 1.18 6.96
CA PRO A 84 -14.31 2.08 7.08
C PRO A 84 -14.54 3.28 6.17
N LYS A 85 -14.40 4.51 6.71
CA LYS A 85 -14.57 5.74 5.93
C LYS A 85 -13.68 5.65 4.69
N SER A 86 -14.27 5.95 3.52
CA SER A 86 -13.63 5.74 2.21
C SER A 86 -12.22 6.30 2.14
N GLY A 87 -11.32 5.43 1.71
CA GLY A 87 -9.89 5.57 1.46
C GLY A 87 -9.39 4.14 1.27
N ASN A 88 -8.17 3.92 0.80
CA ASN A 88 -7.55 2.60 0.75
C ASN A 88 -7.27 2.02 2.16
N ASN A 89 -8.17 2.22 3.12
CA ASN A 89 -8.08 1.87 4.53
C ASN A 89 -8.57 0.43 4.81
N LYS A 90 -8.70 -0.42 3.77
CA LYS A 90 -9.11 -1.82 3.92
C LYS A 90 -8.18 -2.58 4.89
N TYR A 91 -6.90 -2.18 4.91
CA TYR A 91 -5.86 -2.81 5.70
C TYR A 91 -5.33 -1.91 6.84
N GLY A 92 -5.69 -0.63 6.85
CA GLY A 92 -5.02 0.34 7.71
C GLY A 92 -5.26 0.08 9.19
N SER A 93 -6.41 -0.44 9.61
CA SER A 93 -6.61 -0.84 11.02
C SER A 93 -5.62 -1.92 11.47
N ASN A 94 -5.40 -2.97 10.67
CA ASN A 94 -4.43 -4.02 10.98
C ASN A 94 -3.00 -3.47 10.94
N ILE A 95 -2.65 -2.69 9.91
CA ILE A 95 -1.31 -2.08 9.78
C ILE A 95 -1.00 -1.19 10.97
N LYS A 96 -1.93 -0.33 11.41
CA LYS A 96 -1.74 0.53 12.59
C LYS A 96 -1.50 -0.29 13.84
N GLU A 97 -2.27 -1.35 14.06
CA GLU A 97 -2.13 -2.18 15.25
C GLU A 97 -0.78 -2.90 15.29
N ILE A 98 -0.33 -3.42 14.14
CA ILE A 98 1.00 -4.03 14.03
C ILE A 98 2.10 -3.00 14.27
N ILE A 99 2.00 -1.81 13.66
CA ILE A 99 2.97 -0.73 13.87
C ILE A 99 3.03 -0.33 15.36
N ARG A 100 1.89 -0.17 16.04
CA ARG A 100 1.88 0.14 17.49
C ARG A 100 2.57 -0.96 18.30
N TYR A 101 2.30 -2.23 17.98
CA TYR A 101 2.93 -3.34 18.67
C TYR A 101 4.45 -3.33 18.48
N GLN A 102 4.93 -3.09 17.26
CA GLN A 102 6.36 -3.04 16.97
C GLN A 102 7.02 -1.86 17.71
N LEU A 103 6.43 -0.66 17.65
CA LEU A 103 6.96 0.51 18.35
C LEU A 103 6.86 0.39 19.88
N SER A 104 5.94 -0.42 20.42
CA SER A 104 5.81 -0.60 21.86
C SER A 104 6.93 -1.44 22.49
N LYS A 105 7.69 -2.17 21.65
CA LYS A 105 8.89 -2.92 22.05
C LYS A 105 10.10 -2.02 22.29
N ILE A 106 10.11 -0.82 21.71
CA ILE A 106 11.11 0.20 22.03
C ILE A 106 11.09 0.44 23.54
N SER A 107 12.23 0.20 24.19
CA SER A 107 12.40 0.40 25.63
C SER A 107 13.24 1.65 25.84
N PRO A 108 12.60 2.83 26.04
CA PRO A 108 13.34 4.06 26.23
C PRO A 108 14.11 4.05 27.54
N GLU A 109 15.37 4.45 27.50
CA GLU A 109 16.18 4.75 28.68
C GLU A 109 15.77 6.08 29.30
N VAL A 110 15.38 7.06 28.48
CA VAL A 110 14.88 8.37 28.93
C VAL A 110 13.38 8.31 29.26
N GLU A 111 13.00 8.68 30.49
CA GLU A 111 11.58 8.62 30.92
C GLU A 111 10.67 9.62 30.21
N ASN A 112 11.21 10.81 29.87
CA ASN A 112 10.52 11.96 29.29
C ASN A 112 11.37 12.59 28.18
N GLY A 113 11.28 12.02 26.98
CA GLY A 113 11.99 12.48 25.79
C GLY A 113 11.27 12.15 24.50
N ASN A 114 11.92 12.48 23.39
CA ASN A 114 11.53 12.11 22.05
C ASN A 114 12.44 10.98 21.56
N ILE A 115 11.90 10.13 20.70
CA ILE A 115 12.63 9.06 20.03
C ILE A 115 12.47 9.26 18.54
N ASP A 116 13.61 9.28 17.85
CA ASP A 116 13.66 9.22 16.40
C ASP A 116 13.66 7.75 15.98
N VAL A 117 12.66 7.35 15.21
CA VAL A 117 12.58 6.01 14.62
C VAL A 117 12.74 6.12 13.11
N PHE A 118 13.71 5.39 12.58
CA PHE A 118 14.01 5.29 11.16
C PHE A 118 13.60 3.92 10.64
N TRP A 119 12.61 3.91 9.74
CA TRP A 119 12.01 2.67 9.27
C TRP A 119 11.81 2.67 7.76
N THR A 120 12.52 1.78 7.06
CA THR A 120 12.36 1.63 5.60
C THR A 120 10.97 1.06 5.27
N LEU A 121 10.47 1.38 4.08
CA LEU A 121 9.19 0.83 3.61
C LEU A 121 9.17 -0.71 3.63
N ASP A 122 10.24 -1.34 3.17
CA ASP A 122 10.34 -2.80 3.12
C ASP A 122 10.38 -3.39 4.53
N ASN A 123 11.05 -2.75 5.48
CA ASN A 123 11.07 -3.22 6.86
C ASN A 123 9.71 -3.08 7.55
N ILE A 124 8.93 -2.03 7.26
CA ILE A 124 7.53 -1.93 7.73
C ILE A 124 6.70 -3.04 7.11
N ALA A 125 6.84 -3.28 5.80
CA ALA A 125 6.12 -4.32 5.11
C ALA A 125 6.45 -5.72 5.64
N LYS A 126 7.72 -6.00 5.99
CA LYS A 126 8.16 -7.22 6.67
C LYS A 126 7.51 -7.35 8.04
N ALA A 127 7.57 -6.31 8.86
CA ALA A 127 6.97 -6.31 10.20
C ALA A 127 5.45 -6.52 10.17
N CYS A 128 4.79 -6.02 9.11
CA CYS A 128 3.37 -6.25 8.85
C CYS A 128 3.05 -7.64 8.26
N GLY A 129 4.05 -8.49 8.02
CA GLY A 129 3.87 -9.79 7.38
C GLY A 129 3.37 -9.72 5.93
N MET A 130 3.62 -8.59 5.25
CA MET A 130 3.19 -8.32 3.87
C MET A 130 4.22 -8.81 2.84
N ILE A 131 5.48 -8.97 3.26
CA ILE A 131 6.59 -9.57 2.50
C ILE A 131 7.44 -10.43 3.45
N ASN A 132 8.18 -11.39 2.90
CA ASN A 132 9.14 -12.23 3.64
C ASN A 132 10.59 -11.96 3.19
N GLU A 133 11.55 -12.72 3.73
CA GLU A 133 12.98 -12.58 3.41
C GLU A 133 13.31 -12.88 1.93
N ASP A 134 12.53 -13.76 1.28
CA ASP A 134 12.71 -14.09 -0.14
C ASP A 134 12.32 -12.94 -1.07
N PHE A 135 11.53 -11.98 -0.57
CA PHE A 135 11.14 -10.81 -1.35
C PHE A 135 12.34 -9.93 -1.74
N ASP A 136 13.44 -9.95 -0.98
CA ASP A 136 14.64 -9.16 -1.29
C ASP A 136 15.73 -9.95 -2.02
N LYS A 137 15.58 -11.28 -2.16
CA LYS A 137 16.62 -12.11 -2.79
C LYS A 137 16.84 -11.73 -4.28
N PRO A 138 18.12 -11.69 -4.74
CA PRO A 138 18.47 -11.43 -6.13
C PRO A 138 17.85 -12.46 -7.08
N TYR A 139 17.29 -11.97 -8.19
CA TYR A 139 16.47 -12.75 -9.12
C TYR A 139 17.20 -13.94 -9.78
N THR A 140 18.52 -13.84 -9.90
CA THR A 140 19.41 -14.85 -10.51
C THR A 140 19.49 -16.14 -9.69
N GLN A 141 19.12 -16.12 -8.41
CA GLN A 141 19.17 -17.29 -7.54
C GLN A 141 17.88 -18.13 -7.55
N VAL A 142 16.81 -17.65 -8.21
CA VAL A 142 15.47 -18.28 -8.10
C VAL A 142 14.87 -18.69 -9.45
N TYR A 143 15.25 -18.06 -10.58
CA TYR A 143 14.60 -18.33 -11.88
C TYR A 143 15.55 -18.20 -13.09
N ASP A 144 15.86 -19.33 -13.75
CA ASP A 144 16.76 -19.51 -14.91
C ASP A 144 16.34 -18.83 -16.25
N ASN A 145 15.56 -17.74 -16.25
CA ASN A 145 15.09 -17.16 -17.52
C ASN A 145 14.93 -15.64 -17.42
N GLU A 146 15.70 -14.88 -18.21
CA GLU A 146 15.70 -13.39 -18.22
C GLU A 146 14.31 -12.80 -18.44
N ALA A 147 13.45 -13.42 -19.25
CA ALA A 147 12.07 -12.98 -19.46
C ALA A 147 11.21 -13.08 -18.18
N ARG A 148 11.63 -13.85 -17.17
CA ARG A 148 11.01 -13.94 -15.83
C ARG A 148 11.60 -12.91 -14.87
N VAL A 149 12.87 -12.54 -14.99
CA VAL A 149 13.52 -11.56 -14.10
C VAL A 149 12.82 -10.21 -14.17
N THR A 150 12.61 -9.68 -15.37
CA THR A 150 11.90 -8.41 -15.59
C THR A 150 10.46 -8.45 -15.08
N ASP A 151 9.77 -9.58 -15.18
CA ASP A 151 8.42 -9.77 -14.67
C ASP A 151 8.36 -9.73 -13.14
N ILE A 152 9.31 -10.38 -12.47
CA ILE A 152 9.41 -10.38 -11.00
C ILE A 152 9.75 -8.96 -10.51
N ILE A 153 10.70 -8.28 -11.16
CA ILE A 153 11.05 -6.89 -10.87
C ILE A 153 9.80 -5.98 -10.95
N ASN A 154 9.05 -6.08 -12.06
CA ASN A 154 7.79 -5.36 -12.27
C ASN A 154 6.75 -5.65 -11.20
N PHE A 155 6.65 -6.91 -10.79
CA PHE A 155 5.74 -7.33 -9.75
C PHE A 155 6.11 -6.73 -8.39
N LYS A 156 7.37 -6.91 -7.94
CA LYS A 156 7.85 -6.38 -6.66
C LYS A 156 7.63 -4.87 -6.59
N ARG A 157 7.85 -4.12 -7.67
CA ARG A 157 7.61 -2.67 -7.67
C ARG A 157 6.13 -2.30 -7.57
N LYS A 158 5.24 -2.98 -8.28
CA LYS A 158 3.78 -2.73 -8.17
C LYS A 158 3.29 -3.02 -6.76
N VAL A 159 3.77 -4.11 -6.17
CA VAL A 159 3.45 -4.51 -4.81
C VAL A 159 3.98 -3.48 -3.80
N ARG A 160 5.25 -3.07 -3.89
CA ARG A 160 5.84 -1.97 -3.10
C ARG A 160 5.04 -0.68 -3.22
N SER A 161 4.60 -0.31 -4.43
CA SER A 161 3.79 0.88 -4.65
C SER A 161 2.44 0.81 -3.91
N SER A 162 1.76 -0.34 -3.94
CA SER A 162 0.52 -0.54 -3.19
C SER A 162 0.76 -0.53 -1.68
N PHE A 163 1.84 -1.15 -1.22
CA PHE A 163 2.20 -1.19 0.20
C PHE A 163 2.55 0.20 0.73
N LYS A 164 3.30 0.98 -0.05
CA LYS A 164 3.59 2.40 0.25
C LYS A 164 2.31 3.18 0.50
N GLU A 165 1.29 3.00 -0.34
CA GLU A 165 0.01 3.69 -0.18
C GLU A 165 -0.72 3.25 1.11
N TYR A 166 -0.80 1.95 1.39
CA TYR A 166 -1.45 1.44 2.60
C TYR A 166 -0.75 1.88 3.89
N ILE A 167 0.59 1.80 3.90
CA ILE A 167 1.43 2.20 5.03
C ILE A 167 1.36 3.72 5.23
N TYR A 168 1.43 4.51 4.15
CA TYR A 168 1.28 5.97 4.22
C TYR A 168 -0.04 6.37 4.86
N TYR A 169 -1.18 5.80 4.43
CA TYR A 169 -2.47 6.13 5.03
C TYR A 169 -2.58 5.71 6.50
N ALA A 170 -2.01 4.57 6.88
CA ALA A 170 -1.98 4.13 8.27
C ALA A 170 -1.18 5.11 9.15
N LEU A 171 0.03 5.46 8.73
CA LEU A 171 0.91 6.40 9.44
C LEU A 171 0.31 7.81 9.54
N GLU A 172 -0.32 8.31 8.47
CA GLU A 172 -1.02 9.60 8.48
C GLU A 172 -2.20 9.62 9.45
N GLU A 173 -2.91 8.50 9.60
CA GLU A 173 -4.01 8.40 10.57
C GLU A 173 -3.46 8.35 12.02
N MET A 174 -2.38 7.60 12.26
CA MET A 174 -1.70 7.59 13.57
C MET A 174 -1.17 8.97 13.95
N LYS A 175 -0.57 9.70 13.00
CA LYS A 175 -0.14 11.09 13.16
C LYS A 175 -1.32 12.00 13.53
N LYS A 176 -2.47 11.88 12.85
CA LYS A 176 -3.69 12.64 13.20
C LYS A 176 -4.22 12.31 14.60
N ASN A 177 -4.04 11.08 15.04
CA ASN A 177 -4.41 10.63 16.38
C ASN A 177 -3.38 11.02 17.45
N LYS A 178 -2.35 11.80 17.08
CA LYS A 178 -1.27 12.25 17.98
C LYS A 178 -0.51 11.09 18.61
N GLU A 179 -0.38 9.98 17.88
CA GLU A 179 0.50 8.87 18.26
C GLU A 179 1.96 9.18 17.93
N PHE A 180 2.19 10.11 16.99
CA PHE A 180 3.50 10.62 16.60
C PHE A 180 3.52 12.14 16.72
N ILE A 181 4.66 12.71 17.08
CA ILE A 181 4.93 14.15 16.95
C ILE A 181 5.08 14.48 15.47
N SER A 182 5.88 13.68 14.75
CA SER A 182 6.08 13.84 13.31
C SER A 182 6.28 12.49 12.64
N CYS A 183 6.00 12.44 11.34
CA CYS A 183 6.23 11.27 10.51
C CYS A 183 6.40 11.77 9.07
N ASN A 184 7.60 11.65 8.53
CA ASN A 184 7.97 12.12 7.21
C ASN A 184 8.72 11.02 6.45
N TYR A 185 8.44 10.85 5.16
CA TYR A 185 9.20 9.96 4.29
C TYR A 185 10.33 10.77 3.64
N THR A 186 11.57 10.58 4.09
CA THR A 186 12.71 11.43 3.71
C THR A 186 13.92 10.56 3.33
N PRO A 187 14.79 11.05 2.43
CA PRO A 187 16.15 10.54 2.35
C PRO A 187 16.84 10.64 3.70
N VAL A 188 17.58 9.60 4.07
CA VAL A 188 18.44 9.53 5.25
C VAL A 188 19.82 9.12 4.75
N PHE A 189 20.83 9.90 5.13
CA PHE A 189 22.21 9.65 4.78
C PHE A 189 22.83 8.78 5.87
N ILE A 190 23.62 7.78 5.48
CA ILE A 190 24.18 6.80 6.40
C ILE A 190 25.68 6.76 6.23
N SER A 191 26.41 6.91 7.34
CA SER A 191 27.83 6.60 7.42
C SER A 191 28.06 5.31 8.21
N LYS A 192 29.06 4.54 7.82
CA LYS A 192 29.50 3.32 8.48
C LYS A 192 30.73 3.63 9.33
N GLU A 193 30.52 3.80 10.62
CA GLU A 193 31.61 4.03 11.56
C GLU A 193 31.76 2.83 12.50
N LEU A 194 32.94 2.20 12.49
CA LEU A 194 33.29 1.08 13.39
C LEU A 194 32.29 -0.09 13.38
N GLY A 195 31.63 -0.33 12.24
CA GLY A 195 30.64 -1.39 12.07
C GLY A 195 29.20 -1.02 12.48
N CYS A 196 28.97 0.22 12.89
CA CYS A 196 27.64 0.75 13.18
C CYS A 196 27.20 1.75 12.11
N ASP A 197 25.94 1.65 11.69
CA ASP A 197 25.32 2.64 10.81
C ASP A 197 24.95 3.88 11.64
N LYS A 198 25.52 5.03 11.30
CA LYS A 198 25.12 6.34 11.82
C LYS A 198 24.18 7.01 10.84
N LEU A 199 23.02 7.43 11.33
CA LEU A 199 21.95 8.00 10.52
C LEU A 199 22.00 9.52 10.63
N HIS A 200 21.93 10.19 9.48
CA HIS A 200 21.86 11.64 9.36
C HIS A 200 20.62 12.03 8.55
N VAL A 201 19.77 12.85 9.15
CA VAL A 201 18.66 13.49 8.43
C VAL A 201 19.24 14.69 7.71
N PRO A 202 19.19 14.75 6.37
CA PRO A 202 19.82 15.80 5.61
C PRO A 202 19.22 17.17 5.96
N THR A 203 20.08 18.17 6.05
CA THR A 203 19.68 19.58 6.10
C THR A 203 18.95 19.98 4.82
N GLU A 204 18.25 21.13 4.83
CA GLU A 204 17.57 21.64 3.63
C GLU A 204 18.52 21.82 2.44
N VAL A 205 19.76 22.24 2.71
CA VAL A 205 20.81 22.41 1.69
C VAL A 205 21.23 21.06 1.13
N GLU A 206 21.58 20.11 1.99
CA GLU A 206 21.96 18.75 1.58
C GLU A 206 20.84 18.05 0.80
N LEU A 207 19.59 18.21 1.25
CA LEU A 207 18.43 17.62 0.58
C LEU A 207 18.22 18.24 -0.82
N ARG A 208 18.35 19.56 -0.95
CA ARG A 208 18.30 20.23 -2.25
C ARG A 208 19.41 19.74 -3.18
N ASP A 209 20.63 19.62 -2.67
CA ASP A 209 21.77 19.20 -3.46
C ASP A 209 21.65 17.73 -3.89
N TYR A 210 21.11 16.87 -3.00
CA TYR A 210 20.78 15.48 -3.32
C TYR A 210 19.70 15.38 -4.39
N ASN A 211 18.62 16.18 -4.29
CA ASN A 211 17.56 16.19 -5.31
C ASN A 211 18.07 16.68 -6.67
N ASN A 212 19.00 17.64 -6.68
CA ASN A 212 19.69 18.09 -7.89
C ASN A 212 20.57 16.99 -8.49
N LEU A 213 21.34 16.28 -7.65
CA LEU A 213 22.11 15.12 -8.07
C LEU A 213 21.21 14.04 -8.68
N PHE A 214 20.17 13.63 -7.95
CA PHE A 214 19.20 12.63 -8.40
C PHE A 214 18.62 12.99 -9.76
N SER A 215 18.15 14.23 -9.92
CA SER A 215 17.62 14.72 -11.20
C SER A 215 18.67 14.68 -12.31
N LYS A 216 19.91 15.10 -12.06
CA LYS A 216 21.00 15.03 -13.04
C LYS A 216 21.28 13.59 -13.48
N VAL A 217 21.29 12.64 -12.55
CA VAL A 217 21.46 11.22 -12.88
C VAL A 217 20.26 10.70 -13.65
N VAL A 218 19.03 11.10 -13.32
CA VAL A 218 17.85 10.69 -14.09
C VAL A 218 17.95 11.09 -15.56
N HIS A 219 18.32 12.36 -15.83
CA HIS A 219 18.42 12.89 -17.19
C HIS A 219 19.64 12.37 -17.98
N SER A 220 20.62 11.70 -17.33
CA SER A 220 21.71 11.04 -18.06
C SER A 220 21.26 9.76 -18.76
N PHE A 221 20.10 9.19 -18.40
CA PHE A 221 19.53 8.01 -19.01
C PHE A 221 18.58 8.35 -20.15
N LYS A 222 18.53 7.48 -21.16
CA LYS A 222 17.61 7.57 -22.30
C LYS A 222 16.56 6.46 -22.27
N LYS A 223 15.32 6.82 -22.62
CA LYS A 223 14.19 5.95 -22.94
C LYS A 223 14.51 5.12 -24.19
N SER A 224 13.73 4.08 -24.45
CA SER A 224 13.85 3.28 -25.69
C SER A 224 13.59 4.08 -26.96
N SER A 225 12.89 5.21 -26.87
CA SER A 225 12.70 6.18 -27.96
C SER A 225 13.93 7.03 -28.27
N GLY A 226 14.98 6.98 -27.45
CA GLY A 226 16.14 7.87 -27.53
C GLY A 226 16.00 9.20 -26.80
N GLU A 227 14.80 9.52 -26.31
CA GLU A 227 14.52 10.70 -25.47
C GLU A 227 15.08 10.53 -24.04
N GLU A 228 15.26 11.64 -23.32
CA GLU A 228 15.70 11.59 -21.92
C GLU A 228 14.62 11.01 -21.01
N CYS A 229 15.07 10.28 -19.98
CA CYS A 229 14.23 9.91 -18.86
C CYS A 229 13.89 11.16 -18.05
N GLU A 230 12.62 11.35 -17.72
CA GLU A 230 12.17 12.49 -16.89
C GLU A 230 12.10 12.11 -15.40
N ASN A 231 12.04 10.82 -15.11
CA ASN A 231 11.87 10.29 -13.78
C ASN A 231 12.44 8.87 -13.68
N GLU A 232 12.59 8.39 -12.45
CA GLU A 232 13.02 7.04 -12.13
C GLU A 232 12.12 5.95 -12.76
N GLN A 233 10.84 6.27 -12.97
CA GLN A 233 9.89 5.38 -13.59
C GLN A 233 10.25 5.08 -15.05
N ASP A 234 10.76 6.05 -15.81
CA ASP A 234 11.24 5.86 -17.18
C ASP A 234 12.50 4.98 -17.25
N ILE A 235 13.46 5.24 -16.35
CA ILE A 235 14.71 4.46 -16.22
C ILE A 235 14.39 2.99 -15.98
N PHE A 236 13.43 2.74 -15.10
CA PHE A 236 12.96 1.40 -14.84
C PHE A 236 12.33 0.74 -16.07
N LEU A 237 11.47 1.46 -16.80
CA LEU A 237 10.85 0.94 -18.02
C LEU A 237 11.89 0.65 -19.11
N SER A 238 13.06 1.28 -19.06
CA SER A 238 14.20 0.99 -19.93
C SER A 238 15.02 -0.24 -19.53
N GLY A 239 14.75 -0.84 -18.36
CA GLY A 239 15.49 -1.99 -17.83
C GLY A 239 16.86 -1.64 -17.21
N LYS A 240 17.17 -0.35 -17.03
CA LYS A 240 18.49 0.13 -16.59
C LYS A 240 18.58 0.48 -15.10
N SER A 241 17.62 0.04 -14.27
CA SER A 241 17.55 0.41 -12.85
C SER A 241 18.82 0.11 -12.05
N SER A 242 19.45 -1.05 -12.25
CA SER A 242 20.69 -1.39 -11.54
C SER A 242 21.83 -0.44 -11.88
N TYR A 243 21.96 -0.06 -13.16
CA TYR A 243 22.96 0.93 -13.60
C TYR A 243 22.68 2.30 -13.01
N PHE A 244 21.41 2.71 -12.97
CA PHE A 244 21.00 3.97 -12.38
C PHE A 244 21.35 4.07 -10.90
N TYR A 245 21.01 3.08 -10.08
CA TYR A 245 21.33 3.14 -8.65
C TYR A 245 22.84 3.07 -8.40
N ASN A 246 23.59 2.31 -9.20
CA ASN A 246 25.05 2.30 -9.11
C ASN A 246 25.65 3.67 -9.47
N GLU A 247 25.17 4.32 -10.54
CA GLU A 247 25.64 5.65 -10.93
C GLU A 247 25.27 6.71 -9.89
N LEU A 248 24.04 6.65 -9.36
CA LEU A 248 23.57 7.53 -8.29
C LEU A 248 24.43 7.36 -7.04
N GLN A 249 24.72 6.12 -6.65
CA GLN A 249 25.54 5.80 -5.48
C GLN A 249 26.98 6.30 -5.63
N ASN A 250 27.61 6.07 -6.79
CA ASN A 250 28.98 6.54 -7.04
C ASN A 250 29.05 8.08 -6.95
N LYS A 251 28.14 8.79 -7.63
CA LYS A 251 28.10 10.25 -7.58
C LYS A 251 27.69 10.80 -6.21
N PHE A 252 26.91 10.04 -5.44
CA PHE A 252 26.56 10.40 -4.08
C PHE A 252 27.81 10.42 -3.19
N THR A 253 28.61 9.35 -3.22
CA THR A 253 29.85 9.27 -2.43
C THR A 253 30.93 10.26 -2.86
N ASP A 254 30.89 10.75 -4.10
CA ASP A 254 31.80 11.80 -4.58
C ASP A 254 31.46 13.19 -4.01
N ILE A 255 30.19 13.43 -3.65
CA ILE A 255 29.68 14.75 -3.26
C ILE A 255 29.46 14.84 -1.75
N PHE A 256 28.96 13.78 -1.14
CA PHE A 256 28.54 13.78 0.25
C PHE A 256 29.48 12.93 1.11
N PRO A 257 29.77 13.35 2.36
CA PRO A 257 30.65 12.60 3.27
C PRO A 257 29.91 11.43 3.95
N TYR A 258 29.05 10.72 3.22
CA TYR A 258 28.27 9.58 3.71
C TYR A 258 28.40 8.40 2.74
N ASP A 259 28.28 7.19 3.28
CA ASP A 259 28.50 5.96 2.50
C ASP A 259 27.30 5.58 1.64
N THR A 260 26.07 5.88 2.06
CA THR A 260 24.87 5.51 1.33
C THR A 260 23.68 6.40 1.70
N VAL A 261 22.66 6.38 0.86
CA VAL A 261 21.39 7.07 1.09
C VAL A 261 20.23 6.11 0.92
N TYR A 262 19.28 6.16 1.86
CA TYR A 262 18.03 5.41 1.76
C TYR A 262 16.84 6.31 2.05
N SER A 263 15.73 6.09 1.35
CA SER A 263 14.46 6.70 1.74
C SER A 263 13.83 5.91 2.87
N MET A 264 13.55 6.58 3.99
CA MET A 264 12.96 5.97 5.18
C MET A 264 11.82 6.83 5.72
N TYR A 265 10.92 6.22 6.49
CA TYR A 265 10.07 6.98 7.41
C TYR A 265 10.91 7.41 8.60
N HIS A 266 11.02 8.71 8.81
CA HIS A 266 11.51 9.34 10.02
C HIS A 266 10.30 9.70 10.89
N ILE A 267 10.14 8.96 11.99
CA ILE A 267 9.02 9.09 12.91
C ILE A 267 9.57 9.64 14.22
N ILE A 268 9.08 10.80 14.64
CA ILE A 268 9.37 11.34 15.97
C ILE A 268 8.20 10.99 16.86
N ILE A 269 8.47 10.22 17.92
CA ILE A 269 7.48 9.76 18.90
C ILE A 269 7.93 10.15 20.30
N ASP A 270 6.99 10.60 21.13
CA ASP A 270 7.29 10.85 22.54
C ASP A 270 7.22 9.55 23.35
N THR A 271 8.08 9.47 24.35
CA THR A 271 8.16 8.35 25.30
C THR A 271 6.83 8.00 25.99
N THR A 272 5.92 8.97 26.19
CA THR A 272 4.59 8.69 26.78
C THR A 272 3.64 7.99 25.81
N SER A 273 3.72 8.30 24.52
CA SER A 273 3.00 7.61 23.46
C SER A 273 3.46 6.16 23.32
N ILE A 274 4.77 5.89 23.43
CA ILE A 274 5.29 4.50 23.45
C ILE A 274 4.75 3.74 24.66
N LYS A 275 4.80 4.33 25.86
CA LYS A 275 4.23 3.73 27.08
C LYS A 275 2.73 3.43 26.90
N ARG A 276 1.97 4.34 26.27
CA ARG A 276 0.55 4.15 25.96
C ARG A 276 0.32 3.01 24.96
N MET A 277 1.13 2.92 23.90
CA MET A 277 1.07 1.81 22.96
C MET A 277 1.32 0.49 23.69
N ARG A 278 2.38 0.42 24.50
CA ARG A 278 2.73 -0.77 25.29
C ARG A 278 1.60 -1.27 26.19
N ASN A 279 0.88 -0.35 26.83
CA ASN A 279 -0.24 -0.70 27.70
C ASN A 279 -1.50 -1.16 26.93
N ASN A 280 -1.65 -0.76 25.66
CA ASN A 280 -2.86 -0.99 24.88
C ASN A 280 -2.70 -2.05 23.79
N THR A 281 -1.46 -2.44 23.46
CA THR A 281 -1.18 -3.50 22.50
C THR A 281 -0.88 -4.81 23.21
N ASN A 282 -1.32 -5.93 22.64
CA ASN A 282 -0.91 -7.25 23.08
C ASN A 282 -0.47 -8.11 21.88
N GLU A 283 0.30 -9.14 22.17
CA GLU A 283 0.91 -10.02 21.16
C GLU A 283 -0.12 -10.82 20.38
N GLU A 284 -1.15 -11.34 21.03
CA GLU A 284 -2.20 -12.16 20.41
C GLU A 284 -2.99 -11.35 19.36
N THR A 285 -3.44 -10.15 19.71
CA THR A 285 -4.12 -9.22 18.80
C THR A 285 -3.24 -8.84 17.62
N CYS A 286 -1.94 -8.57 17.87
CA CYS A 286 -1.00 -8.26 16.80
C CYS A 286 -0.89 -9.43 15.81
N LEU A 287 -0.72 -10.65 16.32
CA LEU A 287 -0.63 -11.85 15.51
C LEU A 287 -1.90 -12.07 14.69
N GLU A 288 -3.09 -11.89 15.27
CA GLU A 288 -4.36 -11.93 14.53
C GLU A 288 -4.40 -10.88 13.41
N CYS A 289 -3.94 -9.66 13.67
CA CYS A 289 -3.87 -8.60 12.67
C CYS A 289 -2.91 -8.94 11.52
N VAL A 290 -1.75 -9.53 11.82
CA VAL A 290 -0.80 -10.02 10.82
C VAL A 290 -1.46 -11.08 9.93
N HIS A 291 -2.10 -12.09 10.54
CA HIS A 291 -2.77 -13.15 9.78
C HIS A 291 -3.90 -12.61 8.89
N ARG A 292 -4.79 -11.78 9.44
CA ARG A 292 -5.88 -11.13 8.66
C ARG A 292 -5.34 -10.29 7.51
N LEU A 293 -4.23 -9.58 7.72
CA LEU A 293 -3.60 -8.76 6.70
C LEU A 293 -2.99 -9.63 5.60
N ASN A 294 -2.27 -10.68 6.00
CA ASN A 294 -1.63 -11.63 5.11
C ASN A 294 -2.67 -12.34 4.21
N ASP A 295 -3.73 -12.90 4.81
CA ASP A 295 -4.83 -13.56 4.10
C ASP A 295 -5.48 -12.60 3.10
N ALA A 296 -5.78 -11.38 3.54
CA ALA A 296 -6.46 -10.42 2.69
C ALA A 296 -5.58 -9.90 1.55
N ILE A 297 -4.27 -9.76 1.74
CA ILE A 297 -3.34 -9.43 0.66
C ILE A 297 -3.26 -10.63 -0.31
N CYS A 298 -3.07 -11.85 0.20
CA CYS A 298 -3.08 -13.11 -0.56
C CYS A 298 -4.26 -13.22 -1.51
N GLU A 299 -5.49 -13.05 -0.99
CA GLU A 299 -6.72 -13.13 -1.78
C GLU A 299 -6.82 -12.06 -2.87
N ASN A 300 -6.18 -10.90 -2.66
CA ASN A 300 -6.24 -9.78 -3.59
C ASN A 300 -5.04 -9.72 -4.54
N ILE A 301 -3.93 -10.43 -4.29
CA ILE A 301 -2.80 -10.52 -5.23
C ILE A 301 -3.25 -11.02 -6.61
N PRO A 302 -4.08 -12.08 -6.75
CA PRO A 302 -4.59 -12.50 -8.06
C PRO A 302 -5.41 -11.45 -8.79
N LYS A 303 -6.02 -10.48 -8.07
CA LYS A 303 -6.75 -9.34 -8.65
C LYS A 303 -5.81 -8.17 -8.99
N LEU A 304 -4.75 -7.98 -8.19
CA LEU A 304 -3.61 -7.10 -8.51
C LEU A 304 -2.79 -7.65 -9.68
N ALA A 305 -2.90 -8.95 -9.97
CA ALA A 305 -2.15 -9.68 -10.99
C ALA A 305 -2.59 -9.44 -12.44
N ASN A 306 -3.44 -8.44 -12.70
CA ASN A 306 -3.43 -7.73 -13.99
C ASN A 306 -2.15 -6.88 -14.12
N ILE A 307 -0.99 -7.49 -13.83
CA ILE A 307 0.32 -6.89 -13.97
C ILE A 307 0.60 -6.88 -15.47
N LYS A 308 0.19 -5.78 -16.11
CA LYS A 308 0.57 -5.45 -17.48
C LYS A 308 2.09 -5.42 -17.57
N ARG A 309 2.69 -6.15 -18.52
CA ARG A 309 4.09 -6.03 -18.94
C ARG A 309 4.27 -4.69 -19.67
N GLY A 310 4.37 -3.58 -18.93
CA GLY A 310 4.59 -2.27 -19.51
C GLY A 310 3.50 -1.82 -20.51
N ARG A 311 3.86 -0.92 -21.44
CA ARG A 311 3.00 -0.48 -22.55
C ARG A 311 2.90 -1.59 -23.62
N LYS A 312 1.84 -1.57 -24.44
CA LYS A 312 1.64 -2.52 -25.54
C LYS A 312 2.90 -2.61 -26.41
N VAL A 313 3.40 -3.82 -26.63
CA VAL A 313 4.56 -4.06 -27.49
C VAL A 313 4.03 -4.40 -28.88
N ARG A 314 4.62 -3.81 -29.92
CA ARG A 314 4.31 -4.19 -31.29
C ARG A 314 4.98 -5.53 -31.56
N GLU A 315 4.19 -6.58 -31.73
CA GLU A 315 4.67 -7.90 -32.07
C GLU A 315 4.38 -8.20 -33.52
N GLU A 316 5.38 -8.68 -34.24
CA GLU A 316 5.24 -9.17 -35.59
C GLU A 316 5.01 -10.69 -35.56
N TYR A 317 4.01 -11.14 -36.31
CA TYR A 317 3.67 -12.55 -36.41
C TYR A 317 3.24 -12.88 -37.84
N ILE A 318 3.43 -14.13 -38.23
CA ILE A 318 3.13 -14.58 -39.58
C ILE A 318 1.74 -15.22 -39.58
N VAL A 319 0.86 -14.68 -40.43
CA VAL A 319 -0.45 -15.27 -40.73
C VAL A 319 -0.34 -16.00 -42.06
N TYR A 320 -0.62 -17.31 -42.04
CA TYR A 320 -0.69 -18.10 -43.25
C TYR A 320 -2.10 -18.01 -43.83
N THR A 321 -2.23 -17.37 -44.97
CA THR A 321 -3.47 -17.26 -45.75
C THR A 321 -3.44 -18.25 -46.91
N GLN A 322 -4.56 -18.38 -47.63
CA GLN A 322 -4.63 -19.22 -48.84
C GLN A 322 -3.66 -18.79 -49.94
N ASN A 323 -3.13 -17.56 -49.89
CA ASN A 323 -2.24 -16.98 -50.89
C ASN A 323 -0.76 -16.89 -50.41
N GLY A 324 -0.43 -17.42 -49.23
CA GLY A 324 0.94 -17.44 -48.71
C GLY A 324 1.06 -16.95 -47.27
N ALA A 325 2.28 -16.65 -46.84
CA ALA A 325 2.58 -16.14 -45.51
C ALA A 325 2.63 -14.61 -45.53
N GLU A 326 1.81 -13.95 -44.72
CA GLU A 326 1.83 -12.50 -44.53
C GLU A 326 2.35 -12.16 -43.14
N THR A 327 3.29 -11.22 -43.06
CA THR A 327 3.76 -10.69 -41.77
C THR A 327 2.80 -9.59 -41.31
N CYS A 328 2.11 -9.84 -40.20
CA CYS A 328 1.24 -8.89 -39.54
C CYS A 328 1.94 -8.33 -38.30
N SER A 329 1.49 -7.16 -37.83
CA SER A 329 1.99 -6.58 -36.58
C SER A 329 0.84 -6.08 -35.72
N ASP A 330 0.76 -6.54 -34.46
CA ASP A 330 -0.23 -6.05 -33.50
C ASP A 330 0.40 -5.49 -32.24
N TYR A 331 -0.28 -4.52 -31.64
CA TYR A 331 0.05 -4.04 -30.30
C TYR A 331 -0.57 -4.97 -29.26
N VAL A 332 0.22 -5.92 -28.77
CA VAL A 332 -0.22 -6.94 -27.81
C VAL A 332 0.04 -6.48 -26.38
N GLU A 333 -0.97 -6.61 -25.53
CA GLU A 333 -0.87 -6.33 -24.10
C GLU A 333 -0.58 -7.64 -23.35
N LYS A 334 0.69 -7.89 -23.01
CA LYS A 334 1.08 -9.14 -22.32
C LYS A 334 0.75 -9.06 -20.83
N SER A 335 -0.08 -9.98 -20.35
CA SER A 335 -0.33 -10.25 -18.93
C SER A 335 0.63 -11.34 -18.42
N LEU A 336 0.92 -11.35 -17.12
CA LEU A 336 1.65 -12.47 -16.50
C LEU A 336 0.84 -13.76 -16.61
N SER A 337 1.51 -14.88 -16.94
CA SER A 337 0.84 -16.18 -16.92
C SER A 337 0.39 -16.52 -15.49
N LYS A 338 -0.78 -17.17 -15.36
CA LYS A 338 -1.31 -17.62 -14.06
C LYS A 338 -0.30 -18.47 -13.26
N THR A 339 0.55 -19.22 -13.94
CA THR A 339 1.60 -20.08 -13.34
C THR A 339 2.74 -19.25 -12.75
N VAL A 340 3.16 -18.18 -13.43
CA VAL A 340 4.18 -17.25 -12.92
C VAL A 340 3.63 -16.45 -11.75
N ILE A 341 2.38 -16.00 -11.82
CA ILE A 341 1.69 -15.33 -10.69
C ILE A 341 1.64 -16.26 -9.47
N LYS A 342 1.30 -17.54 -9.65
CA LYS A 342 1.31 -18.50 -8.53
C LYS A 342 2.69 -18.65 -7.88
N LYS A 343 3.77 -18.77 -8.67
CA LYS A 343 5.15 -18.86 -8.13
C LYS A 343 5.60 -17.57 -7.45
N LEU A 344 5.21 -16.43 -8.00
CA LEU A 344 5.44 -15.10 -7.42
C LEU A 344 4.67 -14.86 -6.12
N VAL A 345 3.46 -15.41 -6.00
CA VAL A 345 2.66 -15.41 -4.76
C VAL A 345 3.31 -16.26 -3.67
N TYR A 346 3.90 -17.42 -4.02
CA TYR A 346 4.69 -18.21 -3.06
C TYR A 346 5.92 -17.44 -2.54
N ALA A 347 6.59 -16.65 -3.38
CA ALA A 347 7.69 -15.77 -2.97
C ALA A 347 7.24 -14.51 -2.22
N LEU A 348 5.93 -14.22 -2.18
CA LEU A 348 5.41 -13.07 -1.46
C LEU A 348 4.71 -13.43 -0.15
N ILE A 349 4.08 -14.60 -0.05
CA ILE A 349 3.09 -14.79 1.01
C ILE A 349 2.94 -16.24 1.43
N TYR A 350 4.05 -16.86 1.77
CA TYR A 350 3.95 -17.91 2.76
C TYR A 350 4.98 -17.63 3.83
N ILE A 351 4.59 -16.82 4.81
CA ILE A 351 5.07 -17.09 6.16
C ILE A 351 4.29 -18.35 6.52
N PRO A 352 4.94 -19.52 6.68
CA PRO A 352 4.27 -20.69 7.23
C PRO A 352 3.56 -20.27 8.52
N ASN A 353 2.52 -20.98 8.94
CA ASN A 353 1.84 -20.80 10.23
C ASN A 353 2.77 -21.07 11.45
N GLU A 354 4.02 -20.64 11.40
CA GLU A 354 4.86 -20.45 12.56
C GLU A 354 4.34 -19.22 13.29
N GLN A 355 3.98 -19.42 14.56
CA GLN A 355 3.34 -18.48 15.48
C GLN A 355 4.18 -17.21 15.79
N LYS A 356 5.11 -16.83 14.93
CA LYS A 356 6.09 -15.77 15.19
C LYS A 356 5.65 -14.49 14.51
N ILE A 357 5.50 -13.44 15.31
CA ILE A 357 5.37 -12.08 14.79
C ILE A 357 6.66 -11.74 14.03
N PRO A 358 6.58 -11.21 12.79
CA PRO A 358 7.76 -10.79 12.07
C PRO A 358 8.57 -9.76 12.88
N CYS A 359 9.90 -9.94 12.92
CA CYS A 359 10.78 -9.13 13.75
C CYS A 359 10.81 -7.65 13.33
N GLU A 360 11.04 -6.79 14.34
CA GLU A 360 11.41 -5.40 14.15
C GLU A 360 12.72 -5.26 13.35
N ASN A 361 12.70 -4.36 12.37
CA ASN A 361 13.85 -4.04 11.53
C ASN A 361 13.91 -2.51 11.34
N TYR A 362 13.89 -1.76 12.44
CA TYR A 362 14.03 -0.31 12.46
C TYR A 362 15.20 0.08 13.35
N ILE A 363 15.74 1.28 13.12
CA ILE A 363 16.79 1.87 13.97
C ILE A 363 16.15 3.01 14.74
N TYR A 364 16.44 3.14 16.03
CA TYR A 364 15.95 4.25 16.82
C TYR A 364 17.05 4.91 17.65
N ASN A 365 16.93 6.22 17.82
CA ASN A 365 17.82 7.03 18.64
C ASN A 365 16.99 7.81 19.66
N GLU A 366 17.47 7.89 20.90
CA GLU A 366 16.84 8.71 21.94
C GLU A 366 17.38 10.13 21.88
N VAL A 367 16.49 11.11 21.93
CA VAL A 367 16.85 12.53 22.00
C VAL A 367 16.46 13.07 23.36
N SER A 368 17.46 13.41 24.17
CA SER A 368 17.23 14.14 25.43
C SER A 368 16.75 15.55 25.09
N ASN A 369 15.68 16.02 25.75
CA ASN A 369 15.10 17.37 25.57
C ASN A 369 16.03 18.54 26.00
N ASN A 370 17.34 18.32 26.08
CA ASN A 370 18.29 19.34 26.56
C ASN A 370 18.79 20.30 25.47
N GLU A 371 18.38 20.16 24.21
CA GLU A 371 18.73 21.12 23.16
C GLU A 371 17.53 21.38 22.24
N PHE A 372 16.73 22.40 22.60
CA PHE A 372 15.89 23.17 21.67
C PHE A 372 16.18 24.66 21.88
#